data_AF-A0A060Z9I9-F1
#
_entry.id   AF-A0A060Z9I9-F1
#
_cell.length_a   1.000
_cell.length_b   1.000
_cell.length_c   1.000
_cell.angle_alpha   90.00
_cell.angle_beta   90.00
_cell.angle_gamma   90.00
#
_symmetry.space_group_name_H-M   'P 1'
#
loop_
_entity.id
_entity.type
_entity.pdbx_description
1 polymer ?
#
loop_
_entity_poly.entity_id
_entity_poly.type
_entity_poly.pdbx_seq_one_letter_code
_entity_poly.pdbx_strand_id
1 'polypeptide(L)'
;MLDFETPTYVTAKEAQHMQSAKDYHKEYEESIKGKNLSGLEVTPAMLHVRHATKIASEKEYRRDLEEGVKGKGLTVFEETPELLRARNATAILSQKEYKKTLETEIKGKGMSALATDTPDFMRARNATDILSQQKYKQTAEADRASYTSVIDTPDILHAQNIRNMVSQVRGTVRLTMECPQTMLKNSPQTM
;
A
#
# COMPACT_ATOMS: atom_id res chain seq x y z
N MET A 1 -90.20 13.09 59.13
CA MET A 1 -89.07 13.02 58.17
C MET A 1 -88.90 14.46 57.66
N LEU A 2 -87.89 15.20 58.10
CA LEU A 2 -87.64 16.54 57.54
C LEU A 2 -86.90 16.37 56.23
N ASP A 3 -87.47 16.88 55.15
CA ASP A 3 -86.89 16.81 53.82
C ASP A 3 -85.58 17.63 53.80
N PHE A 4 -84.48 16.94 53.46
CA PHE A 4 -83.11 17.45 53.55
C PHE A 4 -82.79 18.58 52.55
N GLU A 5 -83.74 18.96 51.70
CA GLU A 5 -83.56 19.98 50.66
C GLU A 5 -84.63 21.07 50.69
N THR A 6 -84.97 21.54 51.89
CA THR A 6 -85.73 22.80 51.98
C THR A 6 -84.84 23.98 51.50
N PRO A 7 -85.40 24.98 50.78
CA PRO A 7 -84.62 26.11 50.25
C PRO A 7 -83.83 26.87 51.33
N THR A 8 -84.36 26.88 52.55
CA THR A 8 -83.73 27.44 53.74
C THR A 8 -82.49 26.65 54.19
N TYR A 9 -82.51 25.32 54.06
CA TYR A 9 -81.35 24.49 54.40
C TYR A 9 -80.23 24.63 53.37
N VAL A 10 -80.57 24.65 52.08
CA VAL A 10 -79.60 24.87 50.99
C VAL A 10 -78.92 26.22 51.14
N THR A 11 -79.69 27.29 51.34
CA THR A 11 -79.14 28.64 51.54
C THR A 11 -78.31 28.75 52.82
N ALA A 12 -78.70 28.08 53.91
CA ALA A 12 -77.91 28.04 55.14
C ALA A 12 -76.58 27.27 54.97
N LYS A 13 -76.59 26.15 54.23
CA LYS A 13 -75.40 25.35 53.93
C LYS A 13 -74.44 26.11 53.00
N GLU A 14 -74.97 26.77 51.97
CA GLU A 14 -74.19 27.65 51.08
C GLU A 14 -73.63 28.83 51.86
N ALA A 15 -74.40 29.46 52.75
CA ALA A 15 -73.92 30.54 53.61
C ALA A 15 -72.80 30.07 54.55
N GLN A 16 -72.92 28.87 55.13
CA GLN A 16 -71.85 28.27 55.94
C GLN A 16 -70.59 27.96 55.12
N HIS A 17 -70.76 27.46 53.89
CA HIS A 17 -69.65 27.20 52.97
C HIS A 17 -68.96 28.51 52.59
N MET A 18 -69.72 29.56 52.28
CA MET A 18 -69.20 30.90 51.97
C MET A 18 -68.52 31.58 53.17
N GLN A 19 -68.97 31.33 54.40
CA GLN A 19 -68.35 31.86 55.62
C GLN A 19 -67.12 31.06 56.07
N SER A 20 -66.97 29.83 55.59
CA SER A 20 -65.88 28.94 56.00
C SER A 20 -64.56 29.35 55.35
N ALA A 21 -63.59 29.77 56.18
CA ALA A 21 -62.22 30.08 55.72
C ALA A 21 -61.42 28.85 55.21
N LYS A 22 -62.02 27.66 55.21
CA LYS A 22 -61.37 26.42 54.74
C LYS A 22 -61.03 26.48 53.25
N ASP A 23 -61.93 26.99 52.42
CA ASP A 23 -61.70 27.06 50.97
C ASP A 23 -60.58 28.05 50.63
N TYR A 24 -60.50 29.15 51.38
CA TYR A 24 -59.45 30.16 51.22
C TYR A 24 -58.05 29.60 51.50
N HIS A 25 -57.91 28.69 52.47
CA HIS A 25 -56.63 28.06 52.78
C HIS A 25 -56.37 26.76 52.01
N LYS A 26 -57.39 26.16 51.41
CA LYS A 26 -57.30 24.88 50.69
C LYS A 26 -56.26 24.90 49.58
N GLU A 27 -56.28 25.91 48.72
CA GLU A 27 -55.30 26.02 47.63
C GLU A 27 -53.87 26.14 48.14
N TYR A 28 -53.65 26.90 49.22
CA TYR A 28 -52.33 27.04 49.85
C TYR A 28 -51.84 25.72 50.46
N GLU A 29 -52.72 25.00 51.15
CA GLU A 29 -52.38 23.71 51.75
C GLU A 29 -52.13 22.60 50.71
N GLU A 30 -52.89 22.57 49.62
CA GLU A 30 -52.75 21.57 48.56
C GLU A 30 -51.59 21.88 47.58
N SER A 31 -51.35 23.16 47.30
CA SER A 31 -50.39 23.57 46.26
C SER A 31 -49.03 24.03 46.78
N ILE A 32 -48.96 24.59 47.99
CA ILE A 32 -47.72 25.22 48.52
C ILE A 32 -47.18 24.48 49.74
N LYS A 33 -48.05 24.02 50.66
CA LYS A 33 -47.62 23.40 51.93
C LYS A 33 -46.95 22.04 51.67
N GLY A 34 -45.66 21.96 52.00
CA GLY A 34 -44.88 20.71 51.91
C GLY A 34 -44.33 20.37 50.52
N LYS A 35 -44.55 21.21 49.49
CA LYS A 35 -43.84 21.05 48.21
C LYS A 35 -42.47 21.71 48.32
N ASN A 36 -41.42 20.89 48.22
CA ASN A 36 -40.07 21.41 48.07
C ASN A 36 -39.98 22.15 46.72
N LEU A 37 -39.69 23.45 46.75
CA LEU A 37 -39.42 24.30 45.58
C LEU A 37 -38.08 23.96 44.90
N SER A 38 -37.67 22.69 44.93
CA SER A 38 -36.40 22.22 44.39
C SER A 38 -36.34 22.27 42.85
N GLY A 39 -37.42 22.69 42.18
CA GLY A 39 -37.52 22.81 40.73
C GLY A 39 -37.63 24.24 40.19
N LEU A 40 -37.58 25.28 41.03
CA LEU A 40 -37.62 26.66 40.56
C LEU A 40 -36.19 27.13 40.23
N GLU A 41 -35.66 26.67 39.10
CA GLU A 41 -34.22 26.77 38.74
C GLU A 41 -33.63 28.18 38.61
N VAL A 42 -34.40 29.26 38.81
CA VAL A 42 -33.88 30.63 38.61
C VAL A 42 -34.43 31.62 39.64
N THR A 43 -34.18 31.38 40.93
CA THR A 43 -34.23 32.49 41.91
C THR A 43 -32.89 33.26 41.86
N PRO A 44 -32.87 34.60 41.93
CA PRO A 44 -31.61 35.38 41.89
C PRO A 44 -30.57 34.92 42.91
N ALA A 45 -31.01 34.55 44.12
CA ALA A 45 -30.14 33.98 45.15
C ALA A 45 -29.44 32.68 44.68
N MET A 46 -30.15 31.82 43.97
CA MET A 46 -29.58 30.56 43.47
C MET A 46 -28.61 30.79 42.31
N LEU A 47 -28.84 31.81 41.48
CA LEU A 47 -27.85 32.25 40.48
C LEU A 47 -26.57 32.71 41.17
N HIS A 48 -26.67 33.54 42.20
CA HIS A 48 -25.50 33.98 42.97
C HIS A 48 -24.75 32.81 43.61
N VAL A 49 -25.47 31.84 44.19
CA VAL A 49 -24.86 30.63 44.75
C VAL A 49 -24.16 29.80 43.65
N ARG A 50 -24.79 29.59 42.48
CA ARG A 50 -24.15 28.88 41.35
C ARG A 50 -22.90 29.59 40.83
N HIS A 51 -22.92 30.92 40.77
CA HIS A 51 -21.75 31.70 40.37
C HIS A 51 -20.64 31.60 41.41
N ALA A 52 -20.96 31.75 42.69
CA ALA A 52 -19.98 31.65 43.77
C ALA A 52 -19.36 30.25 43.85
N THR A 53 -20.15 29.18 43.70
CA THR A 53 -19.64 27.80 43.68
C THR A 53 -18.77 27.52 42.46
N LYS A 54 -19.12 28.07 41.29
CA LYS A 54 -18.28 27.96 40.09
C LYS A 54 -16.93 28.65 40.25
N ILE A 55 -16.91 29.84 40.85
CA ILE A 55 -15.67 30.60 41.11
C ILE A 55 -14.79 29.87 42.14
N ALA A 56 -15.39 29.28 43.18
CA ALA A 56 -14.66 28.54 44.21
C ALA A 56 -14.20 27.13 43.77
N SER A 57 -14.65 26.65 42.61
CA SER A 57 -14.31 25.32 42.10
C SER A 57 -12.89 25.29 41.57
N GLU A 58 -12.01 24.57 42.26
CA GLU A 58 -10.61 24.35 41.87
C GLU A 58 -10.45 23.77 40.47
N LYS A 59 -11.39 22.90 40.05
CA LYS A 59 -11.39 22.32 38.70
C LYS A 59 -11.61 23.39 37.63
N GLU A 60 -12.54 24.31 37.87
CA GLU A 60 -12.84 25.40 36.93
C GLU A 60 -11.69 26.42 36.91
N TYR A 61 -11.10 26.70 38.07
CA TYR A 61 -9.93 27.58 38.19
C TYR A 61 -8.73 27.07 37.37
N ARG A 62 -8.46 25.76 37.41
CA ARG A 62 -7.34 25.16 36.68
C ARG A 62 -7.64 24.83 35.22
N ARG A 63 -8.90 24.91 34.77
CA ARG A 63 -9.30 24.49 33.41
C ARG A 63 -8.50 25.21 32.34
N ASP A 64 -8.38 26.53 32.41
CA ASP A 64 -7.73 27.32 31.36
C ASP A 64 -6.22 27.01 31.29
N LEU A 65 -5.58 26.73 32.42
CA LEU A 65 -4.20 26.28 32.47
C LEU A 65 -4.05 24.86 31.90
N GLU A 66 -4.94 23.95 32.27
CA GLU A 66 -4.90 22.55 31.85
C GLU A 66 -5.20 22.37 30.35
N GLU A 67 -6.13 23.17 29.82
CA GLU A 67 -6.50 23.17 28.40
C GLU A 67 -5.57 24.05 27.55
N GLY A 68 -5.13 25.20 28.07
CA GLY A 68 -4.42 26.22 27.31
C GLY A 68 -2.90 26.10 27.31
N VAL A 69 -2.31 25.59 28.40
CA VAL A 69 -0.87 25.72 28.65
C VAL A 69 -0.22 24.38 29.00
N LYS A 70 -0.90 23.56 29.80
CA LYS A 70 -0.37 22.28 30.28
C LYS A 70 -0.34 21.27 29.14
N GLY A 71 0.83 20.69 28.87
CA GLY A 71 0.99 19.62 27.87
C GLY A 71 1.08 20.08 26.40
N LYS A 72 0.81 21.36 26.10
CA LYS A 72 1.02 21.92 24.75
C LYS A 72 2.49 22.16 24.40
N GLY A 73 3.40 21.90 25.35
CA GLY A 73 4.83 22.17 25.21
C GLY A 73 5.10 23.67 25.13
N LEU A 74 6.38 24.06 25.22
CA LEU A 74 6.79 25.37 24.75
C LEU A 74 6.50 25.35 23.24
N THR A 75 5.35 25.88 22.82
CA THR A 75 5.12 26.22 21.42
C THR A 75 6.10 27.35 21.13
N VAL A 76 7.36 26.99 20.90
CA VAL A 76 8.32 27.86 20.25
C VAL A 76 7.56 28.33 19.03
N PHE A 77 7.21 29.61 19.01
CA PHE A 77 6.60 30.25 17.86
C PHE A 77 7.35 29.74 16.64
N GLU A 78 6.70 28.91 15.81
CA GLU A 78 7.33 28.33 14.61
C GLU A 78 7.88 29.44 13.67
N GLU A 79 7.46 30.67 13.92
CA GLU A 79 7.70 31.91 13.21
C GLU A 79 8.78 32.81 13.84
N THR A 80 9.52 32.38 14.86
CA THR A 80 10.63 33.24 15.34
C THR A 80 11.73 33.34 14.27
N PRO A 81 12.19 34.54 13.89
CA PRO A 81 13.20 34.71 12.84
C PRO A 81 14.49 33.93 13.09
N GLU A 82 14.83 33.73 14.37
CA GLU A 82 15.97 32.93 14.81
C GLU A 82 15.81 31.44 14.46
N LEU A 83 14.62 30.88 14.71
CA LEU A 83 14.31 29.49 14.39
C LEU A 83 14.30 29.27 12.88
N LEU A 84 13.75 30.22 12.12
CA LEU A 84 13.77 30.19 10.66
C LEU A 84 15.22 30.22 10.13
N ARG A 85 16.05 31.10 10.69
CA ARG A 85 17.47 31.19 10.36
C ARG A 85 18.22 29.90 10.69
N ALA A 86 17.96 29.30 11.86
CA ALA A 86 18.54 28.02 12.24
C ALA A 86 18.12 26.89 11.29
N ARG A 87 16.83 26.79 10.94
CA ARG A 87 16.32 25.81 9.97
C ARG A 87 16.97 25.99 8.60
N ASN A 88 17.04 27.21 8.10
CA ASN A 88 17.70 27.50 6.82
C ASN A 88 19.19 27.14 6.86
N ALA A 89 19.90 27.46 7.94
CA ALA A 89 21.29 27.07 8.11
C ALA A 89 21.45 25.54 8.10
N THR A 90 20.58 24.80 8.80
CA THR A 90 20.63 23.33 8.77
C THR A 90 20.35 22.75 7.38
N ALA A 91 19.42 23.35 6.63
CA ALA A 91 19.12 22.93 5.26
C ALA A 91 20.31 23.18 4.32
N ILE A 92 20.98 24.33 4.45
CA ILE A 92 22.18 24.67 3.68
C ILE A 92 23.35 23.74 4.01
N LEU A 93 23.54 23.39 5.28
CA LEU A 93 24.60 22.48 5.73
C LEU A 93 24.32 21.01 5.38
N SER A 94 23.07 20.65 5.10
CA SER A 94 22.70 19.29 4.73
C SER A 94 23.29 18.91 3.37
N GLN A 95 24.33 18.07 3.38
CA GLN A 95 24.91 17.54 2.14
C GLN A 95 23.89 16.79 1.27
N LYS A 96 22.90 16.14 1.90
CA LYS A 96 21.84 15.43 1.19
C LYS A 96 21.02 16.40 0.35
N GLU A 97 20.58 17.52 0.94
CA GLU A 97 19.77 18.51 0.23
C GLU A 97 20.60 19.24 -0.83
N TYR A 98 21.87 19.54 -0.54
CA TYR A 98 22.80 20.12 -1.51
C TYR A 98 22.98 19.26 -2.77
N LYS A 99 23.12 17.93 -2.62
CA LYS A 99 23.32 17.01 -3.75
C LYS A 99 22.02 16.59 -4.45
N LYS A 100 20.88 16.77 -3.78
CA LYS A 100 19.57 16.31 -4.27
C LYS A 100 19.23 16.87 -5.63
N THR A 101 19.40 18.18 -5.84
CA THR A 101 19.11 18.84 -7.12
C THR A 101 19.98 18.27 -8.23
N LEU A 102 21.31 18.21 -8.03
CA LEU A 102 22.25 17.62 -8.97
C LEU A 102 21.89 16.17 -9.31
N GLU A 103 21.58 15.34 -8.31
CA GLU A 103 21.18 13.95 -8.54
C GLU A 103 19.88 13.85 -9.31
N THR A 104 18.87 14.65 -8.98
CA THR A 104 17.59 14.68 -9.71
C THR A 104 17.75 15.16 -11.13
N GLU A 105 18.68 16.09 -11.39
CA GLU A 105 18.95 16.56 -12.75
C GLU A 105 19.76 15.54 -13.55
N ILE A 106 20.79 14.93 -12.97
CA ILE A 106 21.59 13.88 -13.63
C ILE A 106 20.73 12.66 -13.95
N LYS A 107 19.89 12.22 -13.00
CA LYS A 107 18.99 11.06 -13.16
C LYS A 107 17.77 11.40 -14.01
N GLY A 108 17.19 12.60 -13.84
CA GLY A 108 15.91 12.99 -14.45
C GLY A 108 16.03 13.64 -15.83
N LYS A 109 17.12 14.36 -16.14
CA LYS A 109 17.35 14.96 -17.47
C LYS A 109 18.09 14.04 -18.44
N GLY A 110 18.27 12.75 -18.09
CA GLY A 110 18.96 11.80 -18.95
C GLY A 110 20.46 12.09 -19.16
N MET A 111 21.06 12.99 -18.37
CA MET A 111 22.50 13.30 -18.47
C MET A 111 23.35 12.06 -18.17
N SER A 112 22.88 11.20 -17.26
CA SER A 112 23.45 9.86 -17.05
C SER A 112 23.31 8.96 -18.29
N ALA A 113 22.23 9.07 -19.06
CA ALA A 113 22.04 8.27 -20.28
C ALA A 113 22.93 8.77 -21.42
N LEU A 114 23.10 10.08 -21.54
CA LEU A 114 24.02 10.68 -22.53
C LEU A 114 25.49 10.32 -22.22
N ALA A 115 25.86 10.23 -20.94
CA ALA A 115 27.18 9.77 -20.53
C ALA A 115 27.41 8.28 -20.82
N THR A 116 26.37 7.42 -20.76
CA THR A 116 26.51 6.00 -21.10
C THR A 116 26.72 5.74 -22.58
N ASP A 117 26.29 6.67 -23.45
CA ASP A 117 26.45 6.58 -24.90
C ASP A 117 27.79 7.19 -25.38
N THR A 118 28.61 7.71 -24.45
CA THR A 118 29.95 8.19 -24.78
C THR A 118 30.80 7.01 -25.26
N PRO A 119 31.58 7.14 -26.35
CA PRO A 119 32.36 6.03 -26.91
C PRO A 119 33.29 5.37 -25.89
N ASP A 120 33.83 6.13 -24.94
CA ASP A 120 34.68 5.62 -23.86
C ASP A 120 33.91 4.68 -22.91
N PHE A 121 32.69 5.04 -22.55
CA PHE A 121 31.83 4.21 -21.71
C PHE A 121 31.38 2.95 -22.46
N MET A 122 31.04 3.08 -23.75
CA MET A 122 30.73 1.92 -24.59
C MET A 122 31.92 0.97 -24.71
N ARG A 123 33.15 1.49 -24.91
CA ARG A 123 34.37 0.67 -24.93
C ARG A 123 34.58 -0.05 -23.59
N ALA A 124 34.42 0.65 -22.47
CA ALA A 124 34.55 0.05 -21.14
C ALA A 124 33.50 -1.06 -20.92
N ARG A 125 32.24 -0.80 -21.27
CA ARG A 125 31.15 -1.79 -21.20
C ARG A 125 31.43 -3.01 -22.06
N ASN A 126 31.85 -2.81 -23.30
CA ASN A 126 32.20 -3.91 -24.20
C ASN A 126 33.38 -4.72 -23.66
N ALA A 127 34.41 -4.06 -23.11
CA ALA A 127 35.52 -4.75 -22.47
C ALA A 127 35.06 -5.59 -21.26
N THR A 128 34.17 -5.05 -20.41
CA THR A 128 33.60 -5.82 -19.29
C THR A 128 32.76 -7.00 -19.75
N ASP A 129 32.04 -6.85 -20.87
CA ASP A 129 31.23 -7.91 -21.45
C ASP A 129 32.08 -9.03 -22.02
N ILE A 130 33.17 -8.69 -22.71
CA ILE A 130 34.17 -9.64 -23.23
C ILE A 130 34.85 -10.41 -22.09
N LEU A 131 35.17 -9.73 -20.98
CA LEU A 131 35.80 -10.35 -19.81
C LEU A 131 34.86 -11.26 -19.02
N SER A 132 33.54 -11.12 -19.20
CA SER A 132 32.55 -11.89 -18.45
C SER A 132 32.50 -13.34 -18.93
N GLN A 133 32.96 -14.27 -18.08
CA GLN A 133 32.89 -15.71 -18.36
C GLN A 133 31.47 -16.21 -18.60
N GLN A 134 30.48 -15.62 -17.92
CA GLN A 134 29.09 -16.01 -18.09
C GLN A 134 28.59 -15.66 -19.50
N LYS A 135 28.86 -14.44 -19.97
CA LYS A 135 28.50 -14.03 -21.34
C LYS A 135 29.24 -14.87 -22.38
N TYR A 136 30.53 -15.10 -22.18
CA TYR A 136 31.32 -15.97 -23.05
C TYR A 136 30.70 -17.38 -23.21
N LYS A 137 30.31 -18.02 -22.09
CA LYS A 137 29.66 -19.34 -22.13
C LYS A 137 28.33 -19.33 -22.87
N GLN A 138 27.49 -18.32 -22.61
CA GLN A 138 26.20 -18.16 -23.28
C GLN A 138 26.36 -18.00 -24.79
N THR A 139 27.31 -17.17 -25.24
CA THR A 139 27.60 -17.00 -26.67
C THR A 139 28.14 -18.30 -27.27
N ALA A 140 29.05 -19.00 -26.59
CA ALA A 140 29.56 -20.28 -27.06
C ALA A 140 28.46 -21.36 -27.18
N GLU A 141 27.50 -21.38 -26.27
CA GLU A 141 26.33 -22.28 -26.34
C GLU A 141 25.40 -21.92 -27.52
N ALA A 142 25.17 -20.63 -27.76
CA ALA A 142 24.39 -20.16 -28.90
C ALA A 142 25.07 -20.51 -30.24
N ASP A 143 26.38 -20.27 -30.34
CA ASP A 143 27.16 -20.55 -31.54
C ASP A 143 27.25 -22.06 -31.81
N ARG A 144 27.30 -22.88 -30.75
CA ARG A 144 27.27 -24.34 -30.86
C ARG A 144 25.99 -24.84 -31.52
N ALA A 145 24.85 -24.17 -31.33
CA ALA A 145 23.60 -24.52 -32.00
C ALA A 145 23.61 -24.20 -33.50
N SER A 146 24.38 -23.19 -33.92
CA SER A 146 24.51 -22.78 -35.33
C SER A 146 25.62 -23.52 -36.09
N TYR A 147 26.49 -24.26 -35.39
CA TYR A 147 27.60 -24.96 -36.02
C TYR A 147 27.12 -26.20 -36.79
N THR A 148 27.19 -26.16 -38.12
CA THR A 148 27.02 -27.33 -38.98
C THR A 148 28.39 -27.92 -39.31
N SER A 149 28.55 -29.23 -39.14
CA SER A 149 29.78 -29.90 -39.58
C SER A 149 29.87 -29.85 -41.11
N VAL A 150 31.04 -29.50 -41.64
CA VAL A 150 31.33 -29.58 -43.07
C VAL A 150 31.19 -31.04 -43.52
N ILE A 151 30.22 -31.31 -44.39
CA ILE A 151 29.88 -32.68 -44.84
C ILE A 151 30.95 -33.22 -45.81
N ASP A 152 31.60 -32.34 -46.56
CA ASP A 152 32.54 -32.69 -47.63
C ASP A 152 34.00 -32.39 -47.24
N THR A 153 34.43 -32.76 -46.04
CA THR A 153 35.86 -32.73 -45.71
C THR A 153 36.62 -33.75 -46.58
N PRO A 154 37.86 -33.46 -47.04
CA PRO A 154 38.62 -34.34 -47.90
C PRO A 154 38.74 -35.78 -47.37
N ASP A 155 38.87 -35.93 -46.05
CA ASP A 155 38.93 -37.24 -45.38
C ASP A 155 37.60 -38.01 -45.48
N ILE A 156 36.46 -37.32 -45.34
CA ILE A 156 35.13 -37.91 -45.47
C ILE A 156 34.92 -38.35 -46.93
N LEU A 157 35.27 -37.51 -47.89
CA LEU A 157 35.19 -37.84 -49.32
C LEU A 157 36.09 -39.03 -49.67
N HIS A 158 37.32 -39.07 -49.15
CA HIS A 158 38.24 -40.18 -49.35
C HIS A 158 37.67 -41.49 -48.77
N ALA A 159 37.14 -41.46 -47.54
CA ALA A 159 36.51 -42.61 -46.91
C ALA A 159 35.26 -43.10 -47.67
N GLN A 160 34.45 -42.18 -48.20
CA GLN A 160 33.31 -42.52 -49.06
C GLN A 160 33.76 -43.20 -50.36
N ASN A 161 34.80 -42.68 -51.01
CA ASN A 161 35.37 -43.27 -52.23
C ASN A 161 35.90 -44.69 -51.98
N ILE A 162 36.65 -44.92 -50.89
CA ILE A 162 37.12 -46.25 -50.49
C ILE A 162 35.93 -47.18 -50.24
N ARG A 163 34.92 -46.73 -49.49
CA ARG A 163 33.72 -47.52 -49.19
C ARG A 163 33.01 -47.97 -50.47
N ASN A 164 32.87 -47.08 -51.45
CA ASN A 164 32.23 -47.37 -52.74
C ASN A 164 33.04 -48.39 -53.55
N MET A 165 34.36 -48.23 -53.60
CA MET A 165 35.28 -49.16 -54.27
C MET A 165 35.21 -50.56 -53.64
N VAL A 166 35.28 -50.66 -52.32
CA VAL A 166 35.18 -51.94 -51.59
C VAL A 166 33.82 -52.61 -51.80
N SER A 167 32.73 -51.83 -51.82
CA SER A 167 31.39 -52.36 -52.09
C SER A 167 31.26 -52.94 -53.49
N GLN A 168 31.81 -52.28 -54.52
CA GLN A 168 31.84 -52.81 -55.89
C GLN A 168 32.60 -54.12 -55.95
N VAL A 169 33.82 -54.18 -55.42
CA VAL A 169 34.63 -55.41 -55.40
C VAL A 169 33.88 -56.55 -54.70
N ARG A 170 33.27 -56.29 -53.54
CA ARG A 170 32.49 -57.29 -52.80
C ARG A 170 31.23 -57.73 -53.57
N GLY A 171 30.59 -56.83 -54.31
CA GLY A 171 29.44 -57.14 -55.15
C GLY A 171 29.83 -58.03 -56.33
N THR A 172 30.90 -57.67 -57.04
CA THR A 172 31.45 -58.47 -58.15
C THR A 172 31.87 -59.85 -57.67
N VAL A 173 32.59 -59.95 -56.54
CA VAL A 173 32.99 -61.25 -55.97
C VAL A 173 31.76 -62.11 -55.64
N ARG A 174 30.72 -61.54 -55.01
CA ARG A 174 29.47 -62.28 -54.76
C ARG A 174 28.81 -62.77 -56.04
N LEU A 175 28.68 -61.92 -57.07
CA LEU A 175 28.11 -62.31 -58.36
C LEU A 175 28.92 -63.42 -59.05
N THR A 176 30.25 -63.38 -58.98
CA THR A 176 31.12 -64.44 -59.54
C THR A 176 31.05 -65.74 -58.76
N MET A 177 30.71 -65.70 -57.47
CA MET A 177 30.55 -66.89 -56.62
C MET A 177 29.15 -67.51 -56.67
N GLU A 178 28.11 -66.71 -56.91
CA GLU A 178 26.73 -67.18 -57.10
C GLU A 178 26.45 -67.70 -58.53
N CYS A 179 27.34 -67.43 -59.50
CA CYS A 179 27.23 -67.96 -60.85
C CYS A 179 28.21 -69.13 -61.14
N PRO A 180 28.03 -70.32 -60.54
CA PRO A 180 28.57 -71.55 -61.12
C PRO A 180 27.42 -72.45 -61.63
N GLN A 181 27.43 -72.71 -62.95
CA GLN A 181 26.71 -73.78 -63.68
C GLN A 181 25.26 -73.55 -64.14
N THR A 182 25.02 -72.80 -65.24
CA THR A 182 23.80 -73.02 -66.07
C THR A 182 23.98 -72.95 -67.60
N MET A 183 25.19 -72.74 -68.15
CA MET A 183 25.35 -72.52 -69.61
C MET A 183 26.25 -73.54 -70.34
N LEU A 184 26.38 -74.79 -69.86
CA LEU A 184 27.22 -75.82 -70.52
C LEU A 184 26.58 -77.22 -70.63
N LYS A 185 25.26 -77.33 -70.74
CA LYS A 185 24.61 -78.53 -71.28
C LYS A 185 23.48 -78.09 -72.20
N ASN A 186 23.76 -78.07 -73.50
CA ASN A 186 22.89 -78.46 -74.61
C ASN A 186 23.47 -77.90 -75.93
N SER A 187 24.37 -78.64 -76.54
CA SER A 187 24.62 -78.58 -77.98
C SER A 187 24.84 -80.01 -78.50
N PRO A 188 24.27 -80.38 -79.66
CA PRO A 188 23.93 -81.75 -80.01
C PRO A 188 25.14 -82.54 -80.54
N GLN A 189 25.25 -83.81 -80.16
CA GLN A 189 26.17 -84.73 -80.83
C GLN A 189 25.51 -85.25 -82.11
N THR A 190 26.14 -84.93 -83.24
CA THR A 190 25.85 -85.46 -84.57
C THR A 190 26.58 -86.78 -84.76
N MET A 191 25.84 -87.84 -85.11
CA MET A 191 26.23 -88.90 -86.05
C MET A 191 24.97 -89.58 -86.56
#